data_AF-A0A5C6AY90-F1
#
_entry.id   AF-A0A5C6AY90-F1
#
_cell.length_a   1.000
_cell.length_b   1.000
_cell.length_c   1.000
_cell.angle_alpha   90.00
_cell.angle_beta   90.00
_cell.angle_gamma   90.00
#
_symmetry.space_group_name_H-M   'P 1'
#
loop_
_entity.id
_entity.type
_entity.pdbx_description
1 polymer ?
#
loop_
_entity_poly.entity_id
_entity_poly.type
_entity_poly.pdbx_seq_one_letter_code
_entity_poly.pdbx_strand_id
1 'polypeptide(L)'
;MPSIIAEQLVFTRLQPAYSPTRRAGYQIAYHSPGLANDAREIENRVKCFGVGRRDPHSERLQYFRLRDGRIVLTYSCPVSHAEIVDKRSGAFLAHCLVLSPQEFSKLRNNPFAIFDGSDPFVHDAEQLVERFIEPQEIDPFLRIDCDTTNPPHTDWPASSLIELRRLGLMAQSMNRNSESVLLIGDSDEAADVLRVLFSLLDNESLRIHCTFSTHVETCRVEPGEYWAVGARNRERPGFLEVDTSRQQIADKPEGIPDRNDSHYMIWLHESLNSTPPDEVVRRASTIQYLERSLVHGETIPDDVKLIPAACADFHRLFPECSLSIIDNCLSKQLSQRTARLLADFIDEQTADEELPLRATGTVSPFNRSEIAKWILRWLKVFSDDAECLRLKSRDWNSIRSFAYDNEYWQLMLWATILDTTRWFKGSLDRVRLNSLQQMDERAFQASLALLQRPVAAHQFVIRRHSATLLDALDWSLMNSDSFQLLVEALAMEGAIEAFDDDRLCLFVARLTRKESLRLHKKLSRLQLEQTSLSKALQAGPQNARSNGSVFPPAASLVLKNSPPQVDP
;
A
#
# COMPACT_ATOMS: atom_id res chain seq x y z
N MET A 1 2.97 13.07 -2.94
CA MET A 1 3.18 13.94 -4.11
C MET A 1 4.68 14.01 -4.32
N PRO A 2 5.18 13.32 -5.35
CA PRO A 2 6.59 13.37 -5.68
C PRO A 2 6.99 14.78 -6.07
N SER A 3 8.18 15.18 -5.65
CA SER A 3 8.80 16.46 -6.03
C SER A 3 10.04 16.16 -6.86
N ILE A 4 10.18 16.82 -7.99
CA ILE A 4 11.27 16.64 -8.94
C ILE A 4 12.04 17.94 -9.16
N ILE A 5 13.21 17.83 -9.79
CA ILE A 5 14.03 18.97 -10.18
C ILE A 5 14.18 18.99 -11.71
N ALA A 6 13.99 20.15 -12.33
CA ALA A 6 14.15 20.37 -13.75
C ALA A 6 15.02 21.60 -14.07
N GLU A 7 15.86 21.51 -15.10
CA GLU A 7 16.44 22.67 -15.74
C GLU A 7 15.41 23.32 -16.67
N GLN A 8 15.57 24.60 -17.00
CA GLN A 8 14.58 25.36 -17.78
C GLN A 8 15.23 25.99 -19.02
N LEU A 9 14.49 26.02 -20.13
CA LEU A 9 14.84 26.78 -21.33
C LEU A 9 13.59 27.46 -21.88
N VAL A 10 13.68 28.75 -22.19
CA VAL A 10 12.59 29.51 -22.80
C VAL A 10 13.01 30.02 -24.17
N PHE A 11 12.25 29.65 -25.19
CA PHE A 11 12.45 30.08 -26.56
C PHE A 11 11.26 30.92 -27.02
N THR A 12 11.51 32.12 -27.52
CA THR A 12 10.45 33.01 -28.00
C THR A 12 11.01 34.06 -28.96
N ARG A 13 10.12 34.85 -29.58
CA ARG A 13 10.48 36.01 -30.38
C ARG A 13 10.55 37.25 -29.51
N LEU A 14 11.74 37.85 -29.39
CA LEU A 14 11.95 39.04 -28.54
C LEU A 14 12.21 40.30 -29.36
N GLN A 15 11.84 41.45 -28.79
CA GLN A 15 12.33 42.77 -29.19
C GLN A 15 13.78 42.99 -28.70
N PRO A 16 14.56 43.89 -29.33
CA PRO A 16 15.95 44.14 -28.94
C PRO A 16 16.14 44.54 -27.48
N ALA A 17 15.17 45.23 -26.87
CA ALA A 17 15.23 45.68 -25.49
C ALA A 17 15.19 44.54 -24.47
N TYR A 18 14.52 43.43 -24.81
CA TYR A 18 14.35 42.25 -23.96
C TYR A 18 15.25 41.08 -24.39
N SER A 19 15.97 41.24 -25.52
CA SER A 19 16.82 40.20 -26.09
C SER A 19 18.19 40.16 -25.39
N PRO A 20 18.68 38.98 -24.99
CA PRO A 20 20.04 38.84 -24.45
C PRO A 20 21.13 39.20 -25.48
N THR A 21 20.81 39.13 -26.77
CA THR A 21 21.72 39.48 -27.88
C THR A 21 21.50 40.89 -28.43
N ARG A 22 20.57 41.67 -27.84
CA ARG A 22 20.13 42.99 -28.33
C ARG A 22 19.67 42.98 -29.79
N ARG A 23 19.11 41.86 -30.27
CA ARG A 23 18.59 41.68 -31.63
C ARG A 23 17.16 41.19 -31.59
N ALA A 24 16.35 41.70 -32.52
CA ALA A 24 14.98 41.23 -32.68
C ALA A 24 14.94 39.85 -33.33
N GLY A 25 14.01 39.00 -32.91
CA GLY A 25 13.76 37.70 -33.54
C GLY A 25 13.61 36.54 -32.57
N TYR A 26 13.38 35.37 -33.14
CA TYR A 26 13.34 34.10 -32.41
C TYR A 26 14.73 33.77 -31.87
N GLN A 27 14.80 33.56 -30.57
CA GLN A 27 16.02 33.21 -29.86
C GLN A 27 15.68 32.56 -28.53
N ILE A 28 16.68 31.99 -27.88
CA ILE A 28 16.57 31.54 -26.50
C ILE A 28 16.59 32.78 -25.60
N ALA A 29 15.50 33.02 -24.89
CA ALA A 29 15.36 34.11 -23.93
C ALA A 29 16.15 33.80 -22.65
N TYR A 30 16.08 32.54 -22.22
CA TYR A 30 16.75 32.03 -21.03
C TYR A 30 17.06 30.54 -21.21
N HIS A 31 18.16 30.08 -20.63
CA HIS A 31 18.37 28.66 -20.36
C HIS A 31 19.21 28.50 -19.09
N SER A 32 18.96 27.42 -18.32
CA SER A 32 19.82 27.05 -17.20
C SER A 32 21.27 26.81 -17.68
N PRO A 33 22.28 27.11 -16.86
CA PRO A 33 23.69 26.98 -17.26
C PRO A 33 24.09 25.58 -17.75
N GLY A 34 23.51 24.52 -17.20
CA GLY A 34 23.77 23.13 -17.60
C GLY A 34 23.21 22.73 -18.97
N LEU A 35 22.37 23.59 -19.58
CA LEU A 35 21.78 23.36 -20.91
C LEU A 35 22.58 23.99 -22.05
N ALA A 36 23.72 24.65 -21.79
CA ALA A 36 24.43 25.42 -22.81
C ALA A 36 24.81 24.61 -24.06
N ASN A 37 25.15 23.33 -23.90
CA ASN A 37 25.53 22.45 -25.01
C ASN A 37 24.33 21.90 -25.79
N ASP A 38 23.15 21.86 -25.17
CA ASP A 38 21.95 21.19 -25.70
C ASP A 38 20.89 22.18 -26.17
N ALA A 39 21.04 23.46 -25.82
CA ALA A 39 20.10 24.51 -26.14
C ALA A 39 19.77 24.57 -27.64
N ARG A 40 20.77 24.31 -28.50
CA ARG A 40 20.58 24.25 -29.96
C ARG A 40 19.78 23.02 -30.41
N GLU A 41 19.95 21.88 -29.75
CA GLU A 41 19.18 20.68 -30.04
C GLU A 41 17.71 20.89 -29.66
N ILE A 42 17.45 21.45 -28.48
CA ILE A 42 16.11 21.81 -27.99
C ILE A 42 15.47 22.84 -28.93
N GLU A 43 16.18 23.93 -29.25
CA GLU A 43 15.71 24.95 -30.19
C GLU A 43 15.25 24.33 -31.52
N ASN A 44 16.05 23.42 -32.08
CA ASN A 44 15.71 22.79 -33.36
C ASN A 44 14.40 21.99 -33.32
N ARG A 45 14.06 21.40 -32.16
CA ARG A 45 12.82 20.64 -31.96
C ARG A 45 11.60 21.53 -31.74
N VAL A 46 11.77 22.66 -31.05
CA VAL A 46 10.65 23.52 -30.63
C VAL A 46 10.38 24.69 -31.59
N LYS A 47 11.37 25.12 -32.39
CA LYS A 47 11.29 26.30 -33.27
C LYS A 47 10.18 26.25 -34.32
N CYS A 48 9.66 25.07 -34.60
CA CYS A 48 8.61 24.88 -35.57
C CYS A 48 7.26 24.77 -34.86
N PHE A 49 6.69 25.91 -34.45
CA PHE A 49 5.30 26.01 -34.01
C PHE A 49 4.58 27.05 -34.85
N GLY A 50 3.58 26.60 -35.61
CA GLY A 50 2.75 27.50 -36.38
C GLY A 50 1.53 27.87 -35.57
N VAL A 51 1.50 29.09 -35.04
CA VAL A 51 0.26 29.66 -34.53
C VAL A 51 -0.67 29.85 -35.73
N GLY A 52 -1.59 28.90 -35.90
CA GLY A 52 -2.48 28.87 -37.04
C GLY A 52 -3.44 30.06 -37.04
N ARG A 53 -3.77 30.60 -38.22
CA ARG A 53 -4.87 31.58 -38.33
C ARG A 53 -6.22 31.01 -37.90
N ARG A 54 -6.38 29.69 -38.01
CA ARG A 54 -7.61 28.97 -37.67
C ARG A 54 -7.74 28.71 -36.17
N ASP A 55 -6.62 28.71 -35.46
CA ASP A 55 -6.59 28.42 -34.03
C ASP A 55 -5.53 29.29 -33.31
N PRO A 56 -5.88 30.55 -33.03
CA PRO A 56 -4.97 31.51 -32.39
C PRO A 56 -4.72 31.21 -30.91
N HIS A 57 -5.39 30.19 -30.35
CA HIS A 57 -5.22 29.76 -28.96
C HIS A 57 -4.69 28.33 -28.86
N SER A 58 -4.29 27.71 -29.98
CA SER A 58 -3.71 26.37 -29.98
C SER A 58 -2.51 26.30 -29.04
N GLU A 59 -2.58 25.39 -28.08
CA GLU A 59 -1.44 25.04 -27.25
C GLU A 59 -0.76 23.80 -27.84
N ARG A 60 0.51 23.58 -27.50
CA ARG A 60 1.23 22.39 -27.91
C ARG A 60 2.04 21.82 -26.77
N LEU A 61 1.78 20.55 -26.47
CA LEU A 61 2.58 19.74 -25.57
C LEU A 61 3.56 18.91 -26.41
N GLN A 62 4.82 18.90 -26.02
CA GLN A 62 5.82 18.02 -26.61
C GLN A 62 6.58 17.27 -25.53
N TYR A 63 6.89 16.02 -25.81
CA TYR A 63 7.75 15.16 -24.99
C TYR A 63 8.77 14.48 -25.89
N PHE A 64 10.06 14.72 -25.66
CA PHE A 64 11.14 14.07 -26.40
C PHE A 64 12.38 13.85 -25.55
N ARG A 65 13.39 13.21 -26.15
CA ARG A 65 14.67 12.89 -25.52
C ARG A 65 15.82 13.55 -26.25
N LEU A 66 16.79 14.02 -25.48
CA LEU A 66 18.09 14.46 -26.01
C LEU A 66 18.99 13.25 -26.26
N ARG A 67 20.07 13.47 -27.02
CA ARG A 67 21.07 12.44 -27.34
C ARG A 67 21.73 11.80 -26.12
N ASP A 68 21.89 12.56 -25.04
CA ASP A 68 22.44 12.07 -23.76
C ASP A 68 21.41 11.31 -22.90
N GLY A 69 20.16 11.24 -23.37
CA GLY A 69 19.07 10.54 -22.69
C GLY A 69 18.22 11.41 -21.76
N ARG A 70 18.57 12.69 -21.53
CA ARG A 70 17.71 13.61 -20.78
C ARG A 70 16.36 13.80 -21.45
N ILE A 71 15.37 14.14 -20.63
CA ILE A 71 13.97 14.24 -20.99
C ILE A 71 13.61 15.71 -21.15
N VAL A 72 12.94 16.06 -22.25
CA VAL A 72 12.45 17.42 -22.49
C VAL A 72 10.93 17.39 -22.58
N LEU A 73 10.29 18.21 -21.75
CA LEU A 73 8.87 18.51 -21.79
C LEU A 73 8.69 19.96 -22.20
N THR A 74 7.92 20.20 -23.24
CA THR A 74 7.70 21.55 -23.76
C THR A 74 6.24 21.88 -23.78
N TYR A 75 5.89 23.03 -23.21
CA TYR A 75 4.63 23.71 -23.45
C TYR A 75 4.88 24.88 -24.39
N SER A 76 4.16 24.93 -25.51
CA SER A 76 4.20 26.07 -26.43
C SER A 76 2.84 26.72 -26.55
N CYS A 77 2.80 28.04 -26.47
CA CYS A 77 1.58 28.83 -26.62
C CYS A 77 1.79 30.05 -27.53
N PRO A 78 0.73 30.55 -28.17
CA PRO A 78 0.74 31.81 -28.89
C PRO A 78 0.98 32.96 -27.91
N VAL A 79 1.82 33.93 -28.29
CA VAL A 79 2.07 35.10 -27.44
C VAL A 79 1.86 36.38 -28.22
N SER A 80 1.05 37.27 -27.66
CA SER A 80 0.83 38.62 -28.16
C SER A 80 1.17 39.65 -27.10
N HIS A 81 2.32 40.32 -27.24
CA HIS A 81 2.65 41.49 -26.43
C HIS A 81 3.56 42.43 -27.21
N ALA A 82 3.03 43.54 -27.73
CA ALA A 82 3.70 44.36 -28.74
C ALA A 82 5.04 44.97 -28.30
N GLU A 83 5.26 45.13 -27.00
CA GLU A 83 6.48 45.72 -26.43
C GLU A 83 7.58 44.68 -26.22
N ILE A 84 7.20 43.45 -25.88
CA ILE A 84 8.12 42.38 -25.48
C ILE A 84 8.42 41.48 -26.68
N VAL A 85 7.38 41.18 -27.45
CA VAL A 85 7.37 40.31 -28.62
C VAL A 85 7.18 41.14 -29.88
N ASP A 86 7.99 40.86 -30.91
CA ASP A 86 7.90 41.58 -32.18
C ASP A 86 6.53 41.43 -32.85
N LYS A 87 5.99 42.52 -33.42
CA LYS A 87 4.61 42.71 -33.91
C LYS A 87 4.20 41.80 -35.08
N ARG A 88 5.01 40.80 -35.43
CA ARG A 88 4.71 39.86 -36.49
C ARG A 88 3.70 38.83 -36.01
N SER A 89 2.69 38.57 -36.83
CA SER A 89 1.70 37.51 -36.57
C SER A 89 2.39 36.16 -36.43
N GLY A 90 1.90 35.36 -35.50
CA GLY A 90 2.37 33.99 -35.27
C GLY A 90 3.63 33.89 -34.43
N ALA A 91 3.85 34.87 -33.53
CA ALA A 91 4.80 34.74 -32.45
C ALA A 91 4.30 33.75 -31.40
N PHE A 92 5.22 32.97 -30.85
CA PHE A 92 4.93 32.00 -29.81
C PHE A 92 6.05 31.95 -28.78
N LEU A 93 5.72 31.40 -27.63
CA LEU A 93 6.65 31.07 -26.57
C LEU A 93 6.66 29.55 -26.40
N ALA A 94 7.85 28.99 -26.19
CA ALA A 94 8.05 27.60 -25.82
C ALA A 94 8.85 27.55 -24.52
N HIS A 95 8.24 27.07 -23.45
CA HIS A 95 8.91 26.81 -22.18
C HIS A 95 9.21 25.31 -22.09
N CYS A 96 10.49 24.98 -22.00
CA CYS A 96 11.01 23.63 -21.92
C CYS A 96 11.52 23.34 -20.52
N LEU A 97 11.09 22.21 -19.95
CA LEU A 97 11.63 21.61 -18.75
C LEU A 97 12.52 20.44 -19.14
N VAL A 98 13.74 20.42 -18.64
CA VAL A 98 14.72 19.37 -18.94
C VAL A 98 15.02 18.59 -17.67
N LEU A 99 14.71 17.30 -17.68
CA LEU A 99 14.88 16.40 -16.54
C LEU A 99 15.98 15.39 -16.79
N SER A 100 16.68 15.00 -15.73
CA SER A 100 17.48 13.79 -15.75
C SER A 100 16.59 12.55 -15.85
N PRO A 101 17.09 11.42 -16.39
CA PRO A 101 16.34 10.16 -16.39
C PRO A 101 15.91 9.73 -14.98
N GLN A 102 16.72 10.02 -13.97
CA GLN A 102 16.43 9.69 -12.57
C GLN A 102 15.23 10.50 -12.04
N GLU A 103 15.20 11.82 -12.30
CA GLU A 103 14.07 12.67 -11.89
C GLU A 103 12.78 12.24 -12.59
N PHE A 104 12.83 11.94 -13.89
CA PHE A 104 11.64 11.49 -14.64
C PHE A 104 11.14 10.10 -14.20
N SER A 105 12.05 9.21 -13.79
CA SER A 105 11.68 7.88 -13.26
C SER A 105 10.86 7.94 -11.98
N LYS A 106 11.03 9.00 -11.15
CA LYS A 106 10.19 9.21 -9.96
C LYS A 106 8.71 9.41 -10.32
N LEU A 107 8.46 9.87 -11.54
CA LEU A 107 7.12 10.04 -12.12
C LEU A 107 6.70 8.86 -12.97
N ARG A 108 7.37 7.71 -12.84
CA ARG A 108 7.08 6.50 -13.61
C ARG A 108 7.13 6.74 -15.12
N ASN A 109 8.02 7.64 -15.54
CA ASN A 109 8.16 8.11 -16.92
C ASN A 109 6.85 8.62 -17.56
N ASN A 110 5.94 9.21 -16.77
CA ASN A 110 4.70 9.81 -17.27
C ASN A 110 4.84 11.35 -17.39
N PRO A 111 4.85 11.93 -18.60
CA PRO A 111 4.99 13.38 -18.79
C PRO A 111 3.76 14.16 -18.29
N PHE A 112 2.58 13.52 -18.26
CA PHE A 112 1.34 14.17 -17.84
C PHE A 112 1.29 14.45 -16.33
N ALA A 113 2.12 13.77 -15.53
CA ALA A 113 2.28 14.12 -14.11
C ALA A 113 2.83 15.54 -13.89
N ILE A 114 3.43 16.14 -14.92
CA ILE A 114 3.92 17.52 -14.93
C ILE A 114 2.94 18.44 -15.68
N PHE A 115 2.45 18.02 -16.85
CA PHE A 115 1.51 18.84 -17.64
C PHE A 115 0.19 19.10 -16.90
N ASP A 116 -0.30 18.13 -16.12
CA ASP A 116 -1.58 18.24 -15.40
C ASP A 116 -1.39 18.65 -13.93
N GLY A 117 -0.15 18.95 -13.51
CA GLY A 117 0.25 19.19 -12.11
C GLY A 117 0.25 20.67 -11.71
N SER A 118 1.29 21.11 -10.99
CA SER A 118 1.42 22.46 -10.39
C SER A 118 1.66 23.61 -11.39
N ASP A 119 1.34 23.40 -12.67
CA ASP A 119 1.56 24.31 -13.80
C ASP A 119 2.90 25.09 -13.75
N PRO A 120 4.05 24.42 -13.98
CA PRO A 120 5.37 25.06 -13.92
C PRO A 120 5.67 26.00 -15.09
N PHE A 121 4.81 26.01 -16.12
CA PHE A 121 5.10 26.61 -17.41
C PHE A 121 4.91 28.14 -17.40
N VAL A 122 5.25 28.76 -18.52
CA VAL A 122 5.02 30.19 -18.76
C VAL A 122 4.02 30.28 -19.90
N HIS A 123 2.97 31.07 -19.71
CA HIS A 123 1.82 31.13 -20.62
C HIS A 123 1.76 32.43 -21.40
N ASP A 124 2.47 33.46 -20.98
CA ASP A 124 2.43 34.79 -21.59
C ASP A 124 3.77 35.54 -21.51
N ALA A 125 3.80 36.72 -22.13
CA ALA A 125 5.00 37.55 -22.19
C ALA A 125 5.34 38.22 -20.85
N GLU A 126 4.34 38.47 -19.99
CA GLU A 126 4.53 39.16 -18.71
C GLU A 126 5.23 38.22 -17.74
N GLN A 127 4.73 36.99 -17.62
CA GLN A 127 5.36 35.91 -16.86
C GLN A 127 6.79 35.62 -17.33
N LEU A 128 7.04 35.67 -18.65
CA LEU A 128 8.39 35.54 -19.19
C LEU A 128 9.33 36.63 -18.64
N VAL A 129 8.89 37.89 -18.69
CA VAL A 129 9.70 39.02 -18.23
C VAL A 129 9.95 38.92 -16.73
N GLU A 130 8.88 38.71 -15.96
CA GLU A 130 8.93 38.61 -14.50
C GLU A 130 9.82 37.46 -14.02
N ARG A 131 9.78 36.30 -14.67
CA ARG A 131 10.52 35.11 -14.22
C ARG A 131 11.93 35.00 -14.79
N PHE A 132 12.18 35.53 -15.98
CA PHE A 132 13.40 35.19 -16.73
C PHE A 132 14.19 36.37 -17.31
N ILE A 133 13.62 37.58 -17.38
CA ILE A 133 14.32 38.73 -17.98
C ILE A 133 14.69 39.78 -16.93
N GLU A 134 13.78 40.10 -16.01
CA GLU A 134 14.01 41.11 -14.96
C GLU A 134 14.77 40.61 -13.71
N PRO A 135 14.63 39.35 -13.26
CA PRO A 135 15.34 38.90 -12.06
C PRO A 135 16.86 38.96 -12.19
N GLN A 136 17.53 39.42 -11.14
CA GLN A 136 18.99 39.45 -11.07
C GLN A 136 19.59 38.04 -10.92
N GLU A 137 18.87 37.16 -10.23
CA GLU A 137 19.24 35.76 -10.01
C GLU A 137 18.01 34.88 -10.30
N ILE A 138 18.19 33.90 -11.19
CA ILE A 138 17.17 32.90 -11.54
C ILE A 138 17.70 31.57 -11.03
N ASP A 139 16.88 30.84 -10.28
CA ASP A 139 17.24 29.48 -9.87
C ASP A 139 17.42 28.61 -11.12
N PRO A 140 18.63 28.06 -11.37
CA PRO A 140 18.85 27.18 -12.52
C PRO A 140 18.03 25.89 -12.44
N PHE A 141 17.51 25.54 -11.27
CA PHE A 141 16.78 24.31 -10.99
C PHE A 141 15.37 24.62 -10.46
N LEU A 142 14.35 24.34 -11.27
CA LEU A 142 12.96 24.44 -10.84
C LEU A 142 12.57 23.17 -10.07
N ARG A 143 12.13 23.36 -8.82
CA ARG A 143 11.46 22.30 -8.08
C ARG A 143 9.98 22.28 -8.45
N ILE A 144 9.48 21.12 -8.85
CA ILE A 144 8.10 20.94 -9.32
C ILE A 144 7.44 19.85 -8.47
N ASP A 145 6.27 20.17 -7.91
CA ASP A 145 5.44 19.20 -7.22
C ASP A 145 4.45 18.60 -8.24
N CYS A 146 4.54 17.28 -8.42
CA CYS A 146 3.79 16.59 -9.47
C CYS A 146 2.53 15.93 -8.95
N ASP A 147 1.50 15.92 -9.78
CA ASP A 147 0.26 15.19 -9.51
C ASP A 147 0.24 13.88 -10.30
N THR A 148 0.27 12.77 -9.58
CA THR A 148 0.16 11.42 -10.16
C THR A 148 -1.19 10.78 -9.85
N THR A 149 -2.14 11.55 -9.31
CA THR A 149 -3.37 11.04 -8.69
C THR A 149 -4.63 11.33 -9.50
N ASN A 150 -4.55 12.17 -10.53
CA ASN A 150 -5.68 12.47 -11.41
C ASN A 150 -5.65 11.58 -12.65
N PRO A 151 -6.36 10.44 -12.66
CA PRO A 151 -6.53 9.67 -13.88
C PRO A 151 -7.33 10.48 -14.91
N PRO A 152 -7.01 10.33 -16.21
CA PRO A 152 -7.76 11.00 -17.25
C PRO A 152 -9.16 10.42 -17.38
N HIS A 153 -10.12 11.28 -17.70
CA HIS A 153 -11.43 10.84 -18.13
C HIS A 153 -11.39 10.24 -19.54
N THR A 154 -12.23 9.25 -19.81
CA THR A 154 -12.31 8.68 -21.16
C THR A 154 -13.67 8.11 -21.51
N ASP A 155 -14.12 8.42 -22.72
CA ASP A 155 -15.30 7.82 -23.35
C ASP A 155 -14.90 6.75 -24.40
N TRP A 156 -13.60 6.44 -24.51
CA TRP A 156 -13.10 5.50 -25.51
C TRP A 156 -13.72 4.11 -25.36
N PRO A 157 -14.15 3.47 -26.47
CA PRO A 157 -14.62 2.10 -26.44
C PRO A 157 -13.54 1.15 -25.91
N ALA A 158 -13.97 0.13 -25.16
CA ALA A 158 -13.08 -0.91 -24.61
C ALA A 158 -12.10 -1.50 -25.64
N SER A 159 -12.59 -1.85 -26.83
CA SER A 159 -11.76 -2.40 -27.91
C SER A 159 -10.70 -1.42 -28.40
N SER A 160 -11.04 -0.12 -28.51
CA SER A 160 -10.10 0.92 -28.90
C SER A 160 -9.02 1.14 -27.82
N LEU A 161 -9.34 0.99 -26.52
CA LEU A 161 -8.35 1.12 -25.45
C LEU A 161 -7.27 0.03 -25.48
N ILE A 162 -7.66 -1.22 -25.77
CA ILE A 162 -6.70 -2.32 -25.94
C ILE A 162 -5.74 -2.04 -27.09
N GLU A 163 -6.28 -1.62 -28.24
CA GLU A 163 -5.46 -1.30 -29.42
C GLU A 163 -4.60 -0.05 -29.19
N LEU A 164 -5.11 0.95 -28.47
CA LEU A 164 -4.35 2.14 -28.08
C LEU A 164 -3.15 1.75 -27.19
N ARG A 165 -3.38 0.91 -26.18
CA ARG A 165 -2.28 0.38 -25.37
C ARG A 165 -1.27 -0.38 -26.23
N ARG A 166 -1.74 -1.21 -27.18
CA ARG A 166 -0.87 -1.95 -28.09
C ARG A 166 0.03 -1.02 -28.89
N LEU A 167 -0.50 0.10 -29.42
CA LEU A 167 0.28 1.13 -30.10
C LEU A 167 1.41 1.67 -29.22
N GLY A 168 1.14 1.93 -27.94
CA GLY A 168 2.16 2.37 -26.99
C GLY A 168 3.25 1.32 -26.74
N LEU A 169 2.90 0.03 -26.70
CA LEU A 169 3.90 -1.05 -26.59
C LEU A 169 4.83 -1.13 -27.82
N MET A 170 4.36 -0.69 -28.99
CA MET A 170 5.17 -0.66 -30.22
C MET A 170 6.13 0.52 -30.29
N ALA A 171 6.08 1.45 -29.34
CA ALA A 171 6.75 2.75 -29.52
C ALA A 171 8.24 2.60 -29.84
N GLN A 172 8.93 1.66 -29.19
CA GLN A 172 10.34 1.41 -29.47
C GLN A 172 10.58 0.82 -30.87
N SER A 173 9.77 -0.14 -31.32
CA SER A 173 9.93 -0.75 -32.64
C SER A 173 9.55 0.22 -33.76
N MET A 174 8.46 0.98 -33.60
CA MET A 174 8.04 1.99 -34.57
C MET A 174 9.13 3.05 -34.78
N ASN A 175 9.69 3.58 -33.69
CA ASN A 175 10.80 4.54 -33.78
C ASN A 175 12.02 3.97 -34.53
N ARG A 176 12.33 2.68 -34.36
CA ARG A 176 13.44 2.02 -35.09
C ARG A 176 13.15 1.82 -36.57
N ASN A 177 11.88 1.64 -36.92
CA ASN A 177 11.42 1.45 -38.30
C ASN A 177 11.08 2.77 -39.01
N SER A 178 11.30 3.91 -38.36
CA SER A 178 10.87 5.23 -38.84
C SER A 178 9.35 5.30 -39.10
N GLU A 179 8.58 4.69 -38.21
CA GLU A 179 7.12 4.74 -38.21
C GLU A 179 6.64 5.61 -37.04
N SER A 180 5.47 6.25 -37.21
CA SER A 180 4.85 7.10 -36.18
C SER A 180 3.34 6.89 -36.15
N VAL A 181 2.72 7.33 -35.06
CA VAL A 181 1.27 7.45 -34.91
C VAL A 181 0.85 8.88 -35.27
N LEU A 182 -0.14 9.03 -36.14
CA LEU A 182 -0.78 10.31 -36.43
C LEU A 182 -2.10 10.40 -35.67
N LEU A 183 -2.16 11.31 -34.70
CA LEU A 183 -3.37 11.64 -33.94
C LEU A 183 -4.13 12.72 -34.72
N ILE A 184 -5.22 12.33 -35.37
CA ILE A 184 -6.04 13.20 -36.22
C ILE A 184 -7.11 13.86 -35.35
N GLY A 185 -6.90 15.14 -35.05
CA GLY A 185 -7.76 15.94 -34.17
C GLY A 185 -7.16 17.31 -33.87
N ASP A 186 -7.73 18.00 -32.89
CA ASP A 186 -7.08 19.16 -32.29
C ASP A 186 -6.03 18.77 -31.22
N SER A 187 -5.34 19.77 -30.67
CA SER A 187 -4.23 19.53 -29.73
C SER A 187 -4.71 18.93 -28.41
N ASP A 188 -5.90 19.32 -27.95
CA ASP A 188 -6.46 18.92 -26.67
C ASP A 188 -6.96 17.47 -26.76
N GLU A 189 -7.67 17.12 -27.83
CA GLU A 189 -8.05 15.75 -28.14
C GLU A 189 -6.81 14.84 -28.24
N ALA A 190 -5.74 15.29 -28.91
CA ALA A 190 -4.49 14.54 -28.98
C ALA A 190 -3.85 14.35 -27.60
N ALA A 191 -3.85 15.38 -26.75
CA ALA A 191 -3.34 15.31 -25.39
C ALA A 191 -4.16 14.31 -24.55
N ASP A 192 -5.48 14.31 -24.66
CA ASP A 192 -6.37 13.41 -23.91
C ASP A 192 -6.13 11.94 -24.27
N VAL A 193 -6.00 11.63 -25.56
CA VAL A 193 -5.66 10.28 -26.01
C VAL A 193 -4.32 9.82 -25.44
N LEU A 194 -3.33 10.71 -25.43
CA LEU A 194 -2.01 10.42 -24.87
C LEU A 194 -2.09 10.22 -23.35
N ARG A 195 -2.86 11.02 -22.60
CA ARG A 195 -3.07 10.82 -21.16
C ARG A 195 -3.63 9.42 -20.88
N VAL A 196 -4.66 9.03 -21.61
CA VAL A 196 -5.28 7.70 -21.48
C VAL A 196 -4.27 6.60 -21.77
N LEU A 197 -3.52 6.72 -22.87
CA LEU A 197 -2.48 5.76 -23.24
C LEU A 197 -1.41 5.62 -22.16
N PHE A 198 -0.88 6.72 -21.62
CA PHE A 198 0.15 6.68 -20.58
C PHE A 198 -0.35 6.04 -19.28
N SER A 199 -1.63 6.19 -18.95
CA SER A 199 -2.28 5.48 -17.83
C SER A 199 -2.38 3.98 -18.06
N LEU A 200 -2.58 3.54 -19.31
CA LEU A 200 -2.73 2.12 -19.67
C LEU A 200 -1.40 1.36 -19.84
N LEU A 201 -0.28 2.06 -20.01
CA LEU A 201 1.03 1.42 -20.14
C LEU A 201 1.58 1.01 -18.77
N ASP A 202 1.58 -0.29 -18.47
CA ASP A 202 2.12 -0.89 -17.25
C ASP A 202 3.64 -0.81 -17.14
N ASN A 203 4.34 -0.88 -18.28
CA ASN A 203 5.80 -0.86 -18.31
C ASN A 203 6.37 0.57 -18.45
N GLU A 204 6.93 1.09 -17.37
CA GLU A 204 7.54 2.43 -17.31
C GLU A 204 8.71 2.60 -18.28
N SER A 205 9.47 1.54 -18.55
CA SER A 205 10.59 1.59 -19.48
C SER A 205 10.13 1.76 -20.93
N LEU A 206 8.89 1.38 -21.27
CA LEU A 206 8.33 1.59 -22.60
C LEU A 206 7.80 3.02 -22.76
N ARG A 207 7.23 3.61 -21.71
CA ARG A 207 6.75 5.01 -21.71
C ARG A 207 7.83 5.99 -22.16
N ILE A 208 9.11 5.70 -21.88
CA ILE A 208 10.24 6.55 -22.30
C ILE A 208 10.40 6.65 -23.83
N HIS A 209 9.79 5.73 -24.58
CA HIS A 209 9.85 5.69 -26.05
C HIS A 209 8.63 6.35 -26.70
N CYS A 210 7.56 6.60 -25.95
CA CYS A 210 6.34 7.24 -26.40
C CYS A 210 6.49 8.77 -26.53
N THR A 211 7.53 9.22 -27.23
CA THR A 211 7.76 10.65 -27.51
C THR A 211 6.64 11.22 -28.39
N PHE A 212 6.26 12.47 -28.17
CA PHE A 212 5.15 13.05 -28.92
C PHE A 212 5.22 14.57 -29.14
N SER A 213 4.39 15.04 -30.06
CA SER A 213 4.01 16.44 -30.23
C SER A 213 2.51 16.51 -30.52
N THR A 214 1.71 17.18 -29.70
CA THR A 214 0.24 17.21 -29.87
C THR A 214 -0.23 18.06 -31.06
N HIS A 215 0.66 18.84 -31.67
CA HIS A 215 0.30 19.75 -32.76
C HIS A 215 1.46 20.03 -33.73
N VAL A 216 1.23 19.91 -35.05
CA VAL A 216 2.25 20.19 -36.09
C VAL A 216 1.75 20.92 -37.37
N GLU A 217 0.60 21.59 -37.39
CA GLU A 217 -0.10 22.03 -38.63
C GLU A 217 0.67 22.85 -39.70
N THR A 218 1.89 23.31 -39.44
CA THR A 218 2.74 24.03 -40.42
C THR A 218 4.15 23.47 -40.53
N CYS A 219 4.42 22.40 -39.81
CA CYS A 219 5.73 21.83 -39.60
C CYS A 219 5.77 20.45 -40.21
N ARG A 220 6.69 20.27 -41.15
CA ARG A 220 6.93 18.96 -41.72
C ARG A 220 7.71 18.14 -40.70
N VAL A 221 7.03 17.19 -40.07
CA VAL A 221 7.63 16.18 -39.20
C VAL A 221 7.71 14.89 -39.99
N GLU A 222 8.91 14.30 -40.06
CA GLU A 222 9.08 13.01 -40.73
C GLU A 222 8.71 11.87 -39.76
N PRO A 223 8.09 10.77 -40.25
CA PRO A 223 7.91 9.55 -39.47
C PRO A 223 9.21 9.10 -38.76
N GLY A 224 9.08 8.68 -37.50
CA GLY A 224 10.17 8.31 -36.62
C GLY A 224 10.84 9.46 -35.85
N GLU A 225 10.54 10.73 -36.15
CA GLU A 225 11.08 11.85 -35.37
C GLU A 225 10.49 11.93 -33.95
N TYR A 226 9.19 11.62 -33.85
CA TYR A 226 8.43 11.39 -32.62
C TYR A 226 7.65 10.09 -32.79
N TRP A 227 7.33 9.42 -31.70
CA TRP A 227 6.45 8.25 -31.76
C TRP A 227 5.02 8.65 -32.15
N ALA A 228 4.46 9.73 -31.58
CA ALA A 228 3.14 10.24 -31.94
C ALA A 228 3.15 11.73 -32.31
N VAL A 229 2.32 12.10 -33.28
CA VAL A 229 2.21 13.47 -33.77
C VAL A 229 0.74 13.83 -33.96
N GLY A 230 0.29 14.95 -33.42
CA GLY A 230 -1.07 15.46 -33.60
C GLY A 230 -1.20 16.44 -34.76
N ALA A 231 -2.20 16.23 -35.61
CA ALA A 231 -2.50 17.08 -36.75
C ALA A 231 -4.01 17.10 -37.07
N ARG A 232 -4.53 18.20 -37.61
CA ARG A 232 -5.96 18.29 -37.98
C ARG A 232 -6.34 17.51 -39.23
N ASN A 233 -5.36 17.24 -40.11
CA ASN A 233 -5.60 16.63 -41.41
C ASN A 233 -4.73 15.38 -41.55
N ARG A 234 -5.23 14.42 -42.33
CA ARG A 234 -4.45 13.23 -42.71
C ARG A 234 -3.17 13.64 -43.43
N GLU A 235 -2.05 13.13 -42.96
CA GLU A 235 -0.75 13.35 -43.56
C GLU A 235 -0.35 12.20 -44.51
N ARG A 236 0.94 12.13 -44.82
CA ARG A 236 1.59 11.32 -45.86
C ARG A 236 1.70 9.83 -45.46
N PRO A 237 2.08 8.93 -46.38
CA PRO A 237 2.42 7.55 -46.03
C PRO A 237 3.50 7.47 -44.92
N GLY A 238 3.41 6.44 -44.07
CA GLY A 238 4.36 6.19 -42.97
C GLY A 238 3.81 6.46 -41.56
N PHE A 239 2.55 6.88 -41.45
CA PHE A 239 1.86 7.04 -40.17
C PHE A 239 0.75 6.00 -40.00
N LEU A 240 0.59 5.50 -38.77
CA LEU A 240 -0.61 4.81 -38.33
C LEU A 240 -1.62 5.84 -37.83
N GLU A 241 -2.80 5.89 -38.45
CA GLU A 241 -3.80 6.91 -38.16
C GLU A 241 -4.69 6.55 -36.95
N VAL A 242 -4.88 7.51 -36.06
CA VAL A 242 -5.82 7.46 -34.94
C VAL A 242 -6.71 8.69 -35.02
N ASP A 243 -8.00 8.50 -35.27
CA ASP A 243 -8.99 9.56 -35.23
C ASP A 243 -9.39 9.80 -33.77
N THR A 244 -8.93 10.92 -33.20
CA THR A 244 -9.14 11.24 -31.78
C THR A 244 -10.60 11.57 -31.51
N SER A 245 -11.25 12.29 -32.42
CA SER A 245 -12.66 12.68 -32.32
C SER A 245 -13.62 11.49 -32.38
N ARG A 246 -13.30 10.49 -33.21
CA ARG A 246 -14.09 9.24 -33.35
C ARG A 246 -13.63 8.14 -32.41
N GLN A 247 -12.53 8.34 -31.71
CA GLN A 247 -11.93 7.38 -30.79
C GLN A 247 -11.64 6.03 -31.47
N GLN A 248 -11.08 6.09 -32.67
CA GLN A 248 -10.88 4.95 -33.56
C GLN A 248 -9.46 4.92 -34.11
N ILE A 249 -8.90 3.71 -34.20
CA ILE A 249 -7.61 3.46 -34.83
C ILE A 249 -7.92 2.91 -36.23
N ALA A 250 -7.47 3.61 -37.27
CA ALA A 250 -7.86 3.31 -38.65
C ALA A 250 -7.26 1.98 -39.13
N ASP A 251 -5.97 1.78 -38.85
CA ASP A 251 -5.22 0.59 -39.21
C ASP A 251 -4.87 -0.20 -37.96
N LYS A 252 -5.32 -1.46 -37.90
CA LYS A 252 -4.99 -2.31 -36.76
C LYS A 252 -3.50 -2.65 -36.81
N PRO A 253 -2.75 -2.45 -35.71
CA PRO A 253 -1.35 -2.83 -35.67
C PRO A 253 -1.19 -4.35 -35.85
N GLU A 254 -0.60 -4.77 -36.96
CA GLU A 254 -0.29 -6.18 -37.23
C GLU A 254 0.96 -6.63 -36.47
N GLY A 255 1.02 -7.91 -36.08
CA GLY A 255 2.29 -8.58 -35.74
C GLY A 255 2.81 -8.46 -34.31
N ILE A 256 2.12 -7.78 -33.39
CA ILE A 256 2.45 -7.88 -31.96
C ILE A 256 1.59 -8.95 -31.33
N PRO A 257 2.15 -10.11 -30.93
CA PRO A 257 1.40 -11.04 -30.10
C PRO A 257 0.96 -10.27 -28.87
N ASP A 258 -0.35 -10.26 -28.61
CA ASP A 258 -0.85 -9.83 -27.31
C ASP A 258 -0.18 -10.78 -26.32
N ARG A 259 0.84 -10.29 -25.61
CA ARG A 259 1.48 -11.07 -24.55
C ARG A 259 0.46 -11.09 -23.42
N ASN A 260 -0.50 -12.00 -23.56
CA ASN A 260 -1.66 -12.18 -22.70
C ASN A 260 -1.27 -12.77 -21.32
N ASP A 261 0.02 -12.71 -20.97
CA ASP A 261 0.60 -13.44 -19.86
C ASP A 261 0.84 -12.56 -18.63
N SER A 262 0.72 -11.22 -18.75
CA SER A 262 0.82 -10.35 -17.57
C SER A 262 -0.52 -10.30 -16.82
N HIS A 263 -0.44 -10.21 -15.49
CA HIS A 263 -1.62 -10.11 -14.63
C HIS A 263 -2.37 -8.80 -14.93
N TYR A 264 -1.63 -7.72 -15.23
CA TYR A 264 -2.24 -6.47 -15.67
C TYR A 264 -3.07 -6.66 -16.95
N MET A 265 -2.60 -7.44 -17.92
CA MET A 265 -3.34 -7.64 -19.17
C MET A 265 -4.58 -8.50 -19.00
N ILE A 266 -4.49 -9.57 -18.21
CA ILE A 266 -5.64 -10.39 -17.87
C ILE A 266 -6.69 -9.51 -17.16
N TRP A 267 -6.27 -8.70 -16.18
CA TRP A 267 -7.17 -7.75 -15.52
C TRP A 267 -7.78 -6.74 -16.49
N LEU A 268 -6.97 -6.12 -17.35
CA LEU A 268 -7.44 -5.08 -18.26
C LEU A 268 -8.54 -5.61 -19.21
N HIS A 269 -8.32 -6.81 -19.79
CA HIS A 269 -9.30 -7.45 -20.66
C HIS A 269 -10.59 -7.82 -19.92
N GLU A 270 -10.49 -8.46 -18.75
CA GLU A 270 -11.64 -8.84 -17.93
C GLU A 270 -12.44 -7.60 -17.49
N SER A 271 -11.76 -6.58 -16.97
CA SER A 271 -12.39 -5.35 -16.49
C SER A 271 -13.05 -4.54 -17.59
N LEU A 272 -12.45 -4.45 -18.78
CA LEU A 272 -13.08 -3.74 -19.90
C LEU A 272 -14.37 -4.42 -20.41
N ASN A 273 -14.57 -5.71 -20.13
CA ASN A 273 -15.81 -6.42 -20.45
C ASN A 273 -16.92 -6.18 -19.41
N SER A 274 -16.58 -5.87 -18.16
CA SER A 274 -17.53 -5.78 -17.05
C SER A 274 -17.68 -4.38 -16.44
N THR A 275 -16.80 -3.44 -16.76
CA THR A 275 -16.67 -2.16 -16.07
C THR A 275 -16.54 -1.02 -17.10
N PRO A 276 -17.17 0.15 -16.86
CA PRO A 276 -17.04 1.29 -17.76
C PRO A 276 -15.56 1.68 -18.00
N PRO A 277 -15.15 1.99 -19.25
CA PRO A 277 -13.77 2.30 -19.61
C PRO A 277 -13.10 3.38 -18.75
N ASP A 278 -13.81 4.47 -18.44
CA ASP A 278 -13.36 5.54 -17.55
C ASP A 278 -12.88 5.00 -16.19
N GLU A 279 -13.68 4.13 -15.56
CA GLU A 279 -13.35 3.53 -14.27
C GLU A 279 -12.18 2.55 -14.37
N VAL A 280 -12.04 1.83 -15.48
CA VAL A 280 -10.88 0.96 -15.73
C VAL A 280 -9.60 1.80 -15.81
N VAL A 281 -9.61 2.91 -16.55
CA VAL A 281 -8.45 3.82 -16.63
C VAL A 281 -8.11 4.41 -15.27
N ARG A 282 -9.11 4.78 -14.46
CA ARG A 282 -8.88 5.22 -13.07
C ARG A 282 -8.18 4.18 -12.20
N ARG A 283 -8.56 2.91 -12.34
CA ARG A 283 -8.03 1.79 -11.55
C ARG A 283 -6.65 1.29 -12.01
N ALA A 284 -6.29 1.56 -13.27
CA ALA A 284 -5.09 1.00 -13.92
C ALA A 284 -3.80 1.21 -13.11
N SER A 285 -3.58 2.40 -12.56
CA SER A 285 -2.36 2.70 -11.79
C SER A 285 -2.24 1.84 -10.53
N THR A 286 -3.34 1.59 -9.82
CA THR A 286 -3.38 0.72 -8.62
C THR A 286 -3.02 -0.71 -8.99
N ILE A 287 -3.59 -1.24 -10.07
CA ILE A 287 -3.30 -2.61 -10.54
C ILE A 287 -1.84 -2.77 -10.93
N GLN A 288 -1.25 -1.78 -11.61
CA GLN A 288 0.17 -1.79 -11.96
C GLN A 288 1.06 -1.82 -10.70
N TYR A 289 0.69 -1.08 -9.65
CA TYR A 289 1.41 -1.13 -8.37
C TYR A 289 1.25 -2.48 -7.68
N LEU A 290 0.04 -3.08 -7.72
CA LEU A 290 -0.22 -4.39 -7.15
C LEU A 290 0.54 -5.49 -7.90
N GLU A 291 0.56 -5.48 -9.23
CA GLU A 291 1.34 -6.47 -9.99
C GLU A 291 2.83 -6.38 -9.63
N ARG A 292 3.42 -5.18 -9.64
CA ARG A 292 4.84 -5.02 -9.28
C ARG A 292 5.14 -5.43 -7.85
N SER A 293 4.27 -5.06 -6.92
CA SER A 293 4.46 -5.40 -5.51
C SER A 293 4.30 -6.89 -5.29
N LEU A 294 3.19 -7.45 -5.78
CA LEU A 294 2.77 -8.79 -5.41
C LEU A 294 3.43 -9.87 -6.27
N VAL A 295 3.74 -9.58 -7.53
CA VAL A 295 4.35 -10.52 -8.48
C VAL A 295 5.87 -10.32 -8.55
N HIS A 296 6.34 -9.07 -8.52
CA HIS A 296 7.77 -8.74 -8.67
C HIS A 296 8.48 -8.39 -7.35
N GLY A 297 7.75 -8.34 -6.23
CA GLY A 297 8.32 -8.09 -4.90
C GLY A 297 8.79 -6.64 -4.69
N GLU A 298 8.33 -5.71 -5.53
CA GLU A 298 8.67 -4.30 -5.40
C GLU A 298 7.91 -3.61 -4.27
N THR A 299 8.45 -2.52 -3.73
CA THR A 299 7.77 -1.78 -2.68
C THR A 299 6.83 -0.73 -3.27
N ILE A 300 5.54 -0.78 -2.94
CA ILE A 300 4.60 0.32 -3.16
C ILE A 300 5.03 1.54 -2.31
N PRO A 301 5.25 2.72 -2.91
CA PRO A 301 5.59 3.93 -2.17
C PRO A 301 4.49 4.32 -1.17
N ASP A 302 4.89 4.83 0.01
CA ASP A 302 3.96 5.19 1.09
C ASP A 302 2.95 6.29 0.71
N ASP A 303 3.27 7.13 -0.29
CA ASP A 303 2.39 8.20 -0.75
C ASP A 303 1.39 7.77 -1.83
N VAL A 304 1.47 6.53 -2.30
CA VAL A 304 0.52 5.94 -3.25
C VAL A 304 -0.74 5.48 -2.52
N LYS A 305 -1.88 6.08 -2.89
CA LYS A 305 -3.19 5.66 -2.41
C LYS A 305 -3.77 4.62 -3.37
N LEU A 306 -3.91 3.39 -2.90
CA LEU A 306 -4.54 2.33 -3.68
C LEU A 306 -6.07 2.47 -3.67
N ILE A 307 -6.68 2.25 -4.83
CA ILE A 307 -8.14 2.29 -5.00
C ILE A 307 -8.72 0.95 -4.51
N PRO A 308 -9.62 0.93 -3.52
CA PRO A 308 -10.15 -0.32 -2.96
C PRO A 308 -10.82 -1.25 -3.99
N ALA A 309 -11.56 -0.70 -4.94
CA ALA A 309 -12.19 -1.51 -5.99
C ALA A 309 -11.16 -2.17 -6.93
N ALA A 310 -10.06 -1.48 -7.26
CA ALA A 310 -8.96 -2.07 -8.04
C ALA A 310 -8.25 -3.19 -7.26
N CYS A 311 -8.07 -2.98 -5.96
CA CYS A 311 -7.58 -4.01 -5.06
C CYS A 311 -8.48 -5.27 -5.10
N ALA A 312 -9.78 -5.11 -4.90
CA ALA A 312 -10.73 -6.22 -4.97
C ALA A 312 -10.70 -6.94 -6.32
N ASP A 313 -10.61 -6.20 -7.43
CA ASP A 313 -10.48 -6.78 -8.77
C ASP A 313 -9.22 -7.64 -8.91
N PHE A 314 -8.08 -7.15 -8.43
CA PHE A 314 -6.81 -7.88 -8.49
C PHE A 314 -6.87 -9.16 -7.64
N HIS A 315 -7.40 -9.07 -6.42
CA HIS A 315 -7.54 -10.22 -5.53
C HIS A 315 -8.43 -11.31 -6.13
N ARG A 316 -9.58 -10.90 -6.68
CA ARG A 316 -10.55 -11.82 -7.30
C ARG A 316 -9.95 -12.57 -8.49
N LEU A 317 -9.14 -11.89 -9.31
CA LEU A 317 -8.52 -12.50 -10.48
C LEU A 317 -7.26 -13.31 -10.16
N PHE A 318 -6.51 -12.90 -9.13
CA PHE A 318 -5.20 -13.46 -8.78
C PHE A 318 -5.08 -13.75 -7.27
N PRO A 319 -5.94 -14.62 -6.71
CA PRO A 319 -5.94 -14.92 -5.29
C PRO A 319 -4.61 -15.53 -4.82
N GLU A 320 -3.94 -16.32 -5.67
CA GLU A 320 -2.65 -16.94 -5.37
C GLU A 320 -1.54 -15.91 -5.11
N CYS A 321 -1.55 -14.77 -5.81
CA CYS A 321 -0.59 -13.69 -5.59
C CYS A 321 -0.80 -13.05 -4.20
N SER A 322 -2.06 -12.81 -3.84
CA SER A 322 -2.43 -12.25 -2.54
C SER A 322 -2.08 -13.20 -1.40
N LEU A 323 -2.47 -14.47 -1.52
CA LEU A 323 -2.22 -15.52 -0.55
C LEU A 323 -0.73 -15.75 -0.30
N SER A 324 0.08 -15.81 -1.37
CA SER A 324 1.53 -15.96 -1.27
C SER A 324 2.17 -14.89 -0.38
N ILE A 325 1.67 -13.66 -0.43
CA ILE A 325 2.23 -12.54 0.33
C ILE A 325 1.75 -12.52 1.75
N ILE A 326 0.49 -12.84 1.98
CA ILE A 326 -0.03 -13.04 3.33
C ILE A 326 0.78 -14.15 4.02
N ASP A 327 1.00 -15.28 3.35
CA ASP A 327 1.83 -16.39 3.87
C ASP A 327 3.28 -15.96 4.10
N ASN A 328 3.92 -15.27 3.14
CA ASN A 328 5.30 -14.77 3.28
C ASN A 328 5.45 -13.75 4.41
N CYS A 329 4.45 -12.89 4.64
CA CYS A 329 4.45 -11.94 5.75
C CYS A 329 4.25 -12.66 7.09
N LEU A 330 3.28 -13.55 7.16
CA LEU A 330 2.96 -14.30 8.38
C LEU A 330 4.08 -15.27 8.76
N SER A 331 4.72 -15.93 7.80
CA SER A 331 5.80 -16.90 8.04
C SER A 331 7.09 -16.27 8.59
N LYS A 332 7.25 -14.94 8.50
CA LYS A 332 8.30 -14.19 9.21
C LYS A 332 8.05 -14.10 10.72
N GLN A 333 6.81 -14.28 11.17
CA GLN A 333 6.38 -14.10 12.56
C GLN A 333 5.84 -15.40 13.18
N LEU A 334 5.34 -16.32 12.36
CA LEU A 334 4.67 -17.54 12.75
C LEU A 334 5.34 -18.75 12.10
N SER A 335 5.06 -19.95 12.61
CA SER A 335 5.47 -21.19 11.95
C SER A 335 4.84 -21.24 10.55
N GLN A 336 5.55 -21.79 9.56
CA GLN A 336 5.07 -21.87 8.18
C GLN A 336 3.67 -22.51 8.06
N ARG A 337 3.38 -23.54 8.87
CA ARG A 337 2.06 -24.18 8.88
C ARG A 337 0.98 -23.25 9.43
N THR A 338 1.27 -22.54 10.53
CA THR A 338 0.33 -21.56 11.12
C THR A 338 0.11 -20.38 10.18
N ALA A 339 1.18 -19.87 9.56
CA ALA A 339 1.12 -18.78 8.60
C ALA A 339 0.19 -19.12 7.44
N ARG A 340 0.35 -20.31 6.83
CA ARG A 340 -0.49 -20.77 5.74
C ARG A 340 -1.96 -20.95 6.13
N LEU A 341 -2.23 -21.64 7.24
CA LEU A 341 -3.63 -21.84 7.71
C LEU A 341 -4.32 -20.51 8.06
N LEU A 342 -3.56 -19.54 8.58
CA LEU A 342 -4.07 -18.21 8.87
C LEU A 342 -4.25 -17.40 7.58
N ALA A 343 -3.37 -17.55 6.59
CA ALA A 343 -3.52 -16.92 5.28
C ALA A 343 -4.79 -17.42 4.57
N ASP A 344 -5.00 -18.73 4.52
CA ASP A 344 -6.19 -19.36 3.96
C ASP A 344 -7.47 -18.86 4.67
N PHE A 345 -7.44 -18.75 6.01
CA PHE A 345 -8.56 -18.19 6.75
C PHE A 345 -8.81 -16.71 6.46
N ILE A 346 -7.76 -15.89 6.36
CA ILE A 346 -7.91 -14.48 6.03
C ILE A 346 -8.56 -14.35 4.65
N ASP A 347 -8.09 -15.12 3.67
CA ASP A 347 -8.66 -15.18 2.33
C ASP A 347 -10.15 -15.53 2.35
N GLU A 348 -10.53 -16.63 3.03
CA GLU A 348 -11.93 -17.03 3.19
C GLU A 348 -12.80 -15.96 3.85
N GLN A 349 -12.30 -15.29 4.90
CA GLN A 349 -13.06 -14.26 5.62
C GLN A 349 -13.10 -12.92 4.88
N THR A 350 -12.20 -12.70 3.91
CA THR A 350 -12.09 -11.45 3.19
C THR A 350 -12.52 -11.54 1.73
N ALA A 351 -12.96 -12.71 1.27
CA ALA A 351 -13.51 -12.90 -0.07
C ALA A 351 -14.61 -11.89 -0.42
N ASP A 352 -15.36 -11.39 0.57
CA ASP A 352 -16.44 -10.40 0.40
C ASP A 352 -16.09 -8.98 0.90
N GLU A 353 -14.92 -8.75 1.52
CA GLU A 353 -14.56 -7.45 2.14
C GLU A 353 -13.32 -6.82 1.46
N GLU A 354 -13.29 -5.49 1.28
CA GLU A 354 -12.14 -4.72 0.74
C GLU A 354 -10.84 -4.79 1.58
N LEU A 355 -10.83 -5.60 2.64
CA LEU A 355 -9.85 -5.60 3.72
C LEU A 355 -8.48 -6.28 3.45
N PRO A 356 -8.30 -7.29 2.59
CA PRO A 356 -7.02 -8.00 2.50
C PRO A 356 -5.94 -7.11 1.90
N LEU A 357 -6.32 -6.10 1.09
CA LEU A 357 -5.38 -5.25 0.37
C LEU A 357 -5.06 -3.91 1.01
N ARG A 358 -5.85 -3.43 1.98
CA ARG A 358 -5.38 -2.33 2.85
C ARG A 358 -4.24 -2.76 3.76
N ALA A 359 -4.17 -4.06 4.08
CA ALA A 359 -3.09 -4.64 4.88
C ALA A 359 -1.85 -5.02 4.06
N THR A 360 -1.99 -5.31 2.75
CA THR A 360 -0.86 -5.65 1.86
C THR A 360 -0.41 -4.49 0.97
N GLY A 361 -1.25 -3.47 0.81
CA GLY A 361 -1.02 -2.32 -0.07
C GLY A 361 -0.08 -1.26 0.49
N THR A 362 0.00 -1.15 1.82
CA THR A 362 1.18 -0.56 2.45
C THR A 362 2.18 -1.69 2.60
N VAL A 363 3.38 -1.54 2.04
CA VAL A 363 4.51 -2.49 2.20
C VAL A 363 4.93 -2.67 3.68
N SER A 364 4.27 -1.97 4.60
CA SER A 364 4.36 -2.33 6.01
C SER A 364 3.82 -3.75 6.18
N PRO A 365 4.66 -4.73 6.57
CA PRO A 365 4.17 -6.06 6.92
C PRO A 365 3.02 -5.89 7.91
N PHE A 366 1.96 -6.71 7.79
CA PHE A 366 0.80 -6.69 8.69
C PHE A 366 1.24 -6.21 10.07
N ASN A 367 0.75 -5.04 10.50
CA ASN A 367 1.12 -4.54 11.82
C ASN A 367 0.84 -5.67 12.80
N ARG A 368 1.76 -5.91 13.74
CA ARG A 368 1.68 -7.00 14.70
C ARG A 368 0.33 -7.02 15.44
N SER A 369 -0.29 -5.85 15.61
CA SER A 369 -1.66 -5.70 16.14
C SER A 369 -2.73 -6.32 15.25
N GLU A 370 -2.66 -6.12 13.93
CA GLU A 370 -3.58 -6.72 12.97
C GLU A 370 -3.37 -8.24 12.86
N ILE A 371 -2.12 -8.71 12.86
CA ILE A 371 -1.83 -10.15 12.92
C ILE A 371 -2.47 -10.75 14.18
N ALA A 372 -2.31 -10.13 15.35
CA ALA A 372 -2.89 -10.62 16.58
C ALA A 372 -4.42 -10.69 16.54
N LYS A 373 -5.08 -9.67 15.97
CA LYS A 373 -6.55 -9.66 15.76
C LYS A 373 -6.99 -10.78 14.83
N TRP A 374 -6.27 -11.01 13.73
CA TRP A 374 -6.55 -12.10 12.80
C TRP A 374 -6.37 -13.45 13.47
N ILE A 375 -5.30 -13.66 14.24
CA ILE A 375 -5.13 -14.91 15.00
C ILE A 375 -6.27 -15.08 16.01
N LEU A 376 -6.70 -14.03 16.72
CA LEU A 376 -7.81 -14.14 17.67
C LEU A 376 -9.14 -14.48 16.98
N ARG A 377 -9.45 -13.87 15.83
CA ARG A 377 -10.63 -14.22 15.02
C ARG A 377 -10.56 -15.64 14.50
N TRP A 378 -9.38 -16.03 14.01
CA TRP A 378 -9.06 -17.38 13.57
C TRP A 378 -9.33 -18.37 14.69
N LEU A 379 -8.73 -18.18 15.86
CA LEU A 379 -8.95 -19.02 17.05
C LEU A 379 -10.42 -19.09 17.48
N LYS A 380 -11.20 -18.02 17.28
CA LYS A 380 -12.64 -17.99 17.57
C LYS A 380 -13.44 -18.91 16.65
N VAL A 381 -13.17 -18.87 15.34
CA VAL A 381 -13.83 -19.76 14.38
C VAL A 381 -13.30 -21.19 14.53
N PHE A 382 -12.01 -21.33 14.84
CA PHE A 382 -11.30 -22.59 14.99
C PHE A 382 -11.72 -23.42 16.19
N SER A 383 -12.33 -22.82 17.23
CA SER A 383 -12.79 -23.59 18.40
C SER A 383 -13.91 -24.58 18.08
N ASP A 384 -14.58 -24.41 16.93
CA ASP A 384 -15.72 -25.23 16.52
C ASP A 384 -15.31 -26.39 15.58
N ASP A 385 -14.08 -26.41 15.04
CA ASP A 385 -13.59 -27.44 14.11
C ASP A 385 -12.56 -28.39 14.75
N ALA A 386 -12.94 -29.68 14.85
CA ALA A 386 -12.13 -30.73 15.45
C ALA A 386 -10.85 -31.07 14.66
N GLU A 387 -10.79 -30.82 13.36
CA GLU A 387 -9.57 -31.06 12.57
C GLU A 387 -8.49 -30.01 12.84
N CYS A 388 -8.90 -28.79 13.16
CA CYS A 388 -8.02 -27.65 13.40
C CYS A 388 -7.32 -27.69 14.78
N LEU A 389 -7.85 -28.45 15.74
CA LEU A 389 -7.18 -28.81 17.01
C LEU A 389 -5.90 -29.65 16.82
N ARG A 390 -5.53 -30.02 15.59
CA ARG A 390 -4.30 -30.75 15.23
C ARG A 390 -3.07 -29.87 15.03
N LEU A 391 -3.06 -28.63 15.53
CA LEU A 391 -1.83 -27.85 15.64
C LEU A 391 -0.80 -28.61 16.49
N LYS A 392 0.45 -28.67 16.02
CA LYS A 392 1.53 -29.33 16.76
C LYS A 392 2.04 -28.37 17.85
N SER A 393 2.74 -28.90 18.85
CA SER A 393 3.36 -28.09 19.92
C SER A 393 4.22 -26.94 19.37
N ARG A 394 4.91 -27.15 18.23
CA ARG A 394 5.70 -26.11 17.55
C ARG A 394 4.84 -24.93 17.07
N ASP A 395 3.64 -25.22 16.56
CA ASP A 395 2.73 -24.21 16.01
C ASP A 395 2.21 -23.33 17.16
N TRP A 396 1.79 -23.94 18.27
CA TRP A 396 1.37 -23.23 19.48
C TRP A 396 2.49 -22.41 20.13
N ASN A 397 3.70 -22.96 20.19
CA ASN A 397 4.87 -22.23 20.68
C ASN A 397 5.12 -20.97 19.83
N SER A 398 4.97 -21.07 18.51
CA SER A 398 5.14 -19.91 17.63
C SER A 398 4.12 -18.81 17.90
N ILE A 399 2.84 -19.16 18.09
CA ILE A 399 1.78 -18.20 18.42
C ILE A 399 2.06 -17.56 19.79
N ARG A 400 2.49 -18.34 20.78
CA ARG A 400 2.85 -17.82 22.11
C ARG A 400 4.06 -16.89 22.05
N SER A 401 5.14 -17.26 21.35
CA SER A 401 6.30 -16.39 21.18
C SER A 401 5.89 -15.06 20.54
N PHE A 402 5.11 -15.12 19.46
CA PHE A 402 4.56 -13.92 18.82
C PHE A 402 3.72 -13.08 19.80
N ALA A 403 2.85 -13.70 20.59
CA ALA A 403 2.02 -12.99 21.57
C ALA A 403 2.85 -12.37 22.71
N TYR A 404 3.90 -13.05 23.17
CA TYR A 404 4.79 -12.58 24.24
C TYR A 404 5.60 -11.38 23.79
N ASP A 405 6.26 -11.49 22.63
CA ASP A 405 7.17 -10.48 22.08
C ASP A 405 6.44 -9.16 21.75
N ASN A 406 5.10 -9.20 21.72
CA ASN A 406 4.24 -8.07 21.40
C ASN A 406 3.23 -7.74 22.50
N GLU A 407 3.37 -8.35 23.68
CA GLU A 407 2.51 -8.10 24.85
C GLU A 407 0.99 -8.29 24.57
N TYR A 408 0.64 -9.18 23.63
CA TYR A 408 -0.75 -9.53 23.33
C TYR A 408 -1.26 -10.60 24.30
N TRP A 409 -1.51 -10.20 25.55
CA TRP A 409 -1.89 -11.10 26.63
C TRP A 409 -3.16 -11.92 26.33
N GLN A 410 -4.14 -11.33 25.64
CA GLN A 410 -5.34 -12.06 25.20
C GLN A 410 -4.97 -13.27 24.33
N LEU A 411 -4.12 -13.05 23.32
CA LEU A 411 -3.68 -14.10 22.43
C LEU A 411 -2.82 -15.13 23.16
N MET A 412 -1.95 -14.68 24.07
CA MET A 412 -1.16 -15.57 24.93
C MET A 412 -2.04 -16.49 25.76
N LEU A 413 -3.10 -15.96 26.38
CA LEU A 413 -4.06 -16.73 27.17
C LEU A 413 -4.73 -17.81 26.30
N TRP A 414 -5.28 -17.42 25.15
CA TRP A 414 -5.98 -18.34 24.25
C TRP A 414 -5.05 -19.42 23.69
N ALA A 415 -3.83 -19.05 23.26
CA ALA A 415 -2.84 -20.01 22.79
C ALA A 415 -2.33 -20.96 23.89
N THR A 416 -2.45 -20.57 25.16
CA THR A 416 -2.11 -21.42 26.31
C THR A 416 -3.23 -22.38 26.66
N ILE A 417 -4.48 -21.90 26.65
CA ILE A 417 -5.68 -22.69 26.94
C ILE A 417 -5.92 -23.77 25.87
N LEU A 418 -5.78 -23.40 24.60
CA LEU A 418 -6.06 -24.29 23.47
C LEU A 418 -4.93 -25.29 23.20
N ASP A 419 -3.74 -25.07 23.77
CA ASP A 419 -2.64 -26.03 23.66
C ASP A 419 -2.89 -27.25 24.56
N THR A 420 -3.48 -28.28 23.97
CA THR A 420 -3.75 -29.56 24.64
C THR A 420 -2.54 -30.48 24.74
N THR A 421 -1.35 -30.05 24.31
CA THR A 421 -0.15 -30.89 24.35
C THR A 421 0.27 -31.16 25.80
N ARG A 422 0.06 -32.41 26.23
CA ARG A 422 0.07 -32.83 27.65
C ARG A 422 1.41 -32.68 28.38
N TRP A 423 2.49 -32.33 27.69
CA TRP A 423 3.86 -32.45 28.21
C TRP A 423 4.29 -31.30 29.15
N PHE A 424 3.53 -30.18 29.23
CA PHE A 424 3.98 -28.97 29.95
C PHE A 424 2.95 -28.31 30.88
N LYS A 425 1.98 -29.06 31.44
CA LYS A 425 0.88 -28.47 32.25
C LYS A 425 1.33 -27.41 33.27
N GLY A 426 2.35 -27.71 34.09
CA GLY A 426 2.81 -26.77 35.13
C GLY A 426 3.46 -25.48 34.61
N SER A 427 4.05 -25.49 33.41
CA SER A 427 4.61 -24.28 32.80
C SER A 427 3.52 -23.43 32.15
N LEU A 428 2.56 -24.09 31.48
CA LEU A 428 1.44 -23.42 30.83
C LEU A 428 0.52 -22.72 31.85
N ASP A 429 0.30 -23.32 33.02
CA ASP A 429 -0.49 -22.70 34.09
C ASP A 429 0.10 -21.37 34.57
N ARG A 430 1.43 -21.26 34.66
CA ARG A 430 2.11 -20.00 35.01
C ARG A 430 1.95 -18.94 33.93
N VAL A 431 2.06 -19.33 32.66
CA VAL A 431 1.87 -18.42 31.51
C VAL A 431 0.42 -17.94 31.45
N ARG A 432 -0.55 -18.84 31.67
CA ARG A 432 -1.99 -18.54 31.78
C ARG A 432 -2.25 -17.50 32.88
N LEU A 433 -1.78 -17.77 34.09
CA LEU A 433 -1.95 -16.87 35.24
C LEU A 433 -1.30 -15.51 35.01
N ASN A 434 -0.07 -15.48 34.49
CA ASN A 434 0.60 -14.22 34.17
C ASN A 434 -0.19 -13.42 33.11
N SER A 435 -0.68 -14.09 32.06
CA SER A 435 -1.49 -13.42 31.02
C SER A 435 -2.75 -12.79 31.60
N LEU A 436 -3.46 -13.51 32.48
CA LEU A 436 -4.62 -12.99 33.20
C LEU A 436 -4.29 -11.82 34.13
N GLN A 437 -3.10 -11.82 34.76
CA GLN A 437 -2.66 -10.72 35.63
C GLN A 437 -2.34 -9.45 34.85
N GLN A 438 -1.76 -9.59 33.66
CA GLN A 438 -1.35 -8.45 32.83
C GLN A 438 -2.50 -7.84 32.01
N MET A 439 -3.62 -8.54 31.83
CA MET A 439 -4.77 -7.98 31.14
C MET A 439 -5.43 -6.86 31.96
N ASP A 440 -5.88 -5.82 31.25
CA ASP A 440 -6.85 -4.89 31.79
C ASP A 440 -8.27 -5.47 31.68
N GLU A 441 -9.23 -4.77 32.28
CA GLU A 441 -10.61 -5.22 32.34
C GLU A 441 -11.26 -5.31 30.95
N ARG A 442 -10.94 -4.39 30.05
CA ARG A 442 -11.48 -4.38 28.68
C ARG A 442 -10.95 -5.56 27.87
N ALA A 443 -9.66 -5.85 27.98
CA ALA A 443 -9.02 -6.99 27.33
C ALA A 443 -9.53 -8.31 27.91
N PHE A 444 -9.78 -8.37 29.21
CA PHE A 444 -10.38 -9.54 29.83
C PHE A 444 -11.80 -9.78 29.31
N GLN A 445 -12.67 -8.77 29.30
CA GLN A 445 -14.04 -8.86 28.76
C GLN A 445 -14.07 -9.27 27.28
N ALA A 446 -13.20 -8.69 26.45
CA ALA A 446 -13.08 -9.08 25.04
C ALA A 446 -12.60 -10.54 24.89
N SER A 447 -11.76 -11.04 25.81
CA SER A 447 -11.38 -12.45 25.84
C SER A 447 -12.55 -13.34 26.23
N LEU A 448 -13.38 -12.92 27.20
CA LEU A 448 -14.59 -13.65 27.57
C LEU A 448 -15.60 -13.70 26.42
N ALA A 449 -15.70 -12.68 25.57
CA ALA A 449 -16.56 -12.71 24.39
C ALA A 449 -16.19 -13.79 23.36
N LEU A 450 -14.96 -14.34 23.44
CA LEU A 450 -14.51 -15.46 22.64
C LEU A 450 -14.90 -16.83 23.25
N LEU A 451 -15.51 -16.87 24.45
CA LEU A 451 -16.04 -18.08 25.11
C LEU A 451 -17.33 -18.61 24.46
N GLN A 452 -17.34 -18.84 23.15
CA GLN A 452 -18.55 -19.34 22.49
C GLN A 452 -18.75 -20.87 22.63
N ARG A 453 -17.69 -21.65 22.97
CA ARG A 453 -17.61 -23.05 23.53
C ARG A 453 -16.20 -23.63 23.21
N PRO A 454 -15.68 -24.74 23.80
CA PRO A 454 -15.94 -25.46 25.05
C PRO A 454 -14.84 -25.17 26.10
N VAL A 455 -14.35 -23.94 26.19
CA VAL A 455 -13.32 -23.62 27.19
C VAL A 455 -13.96 -23.53 28.58
N ALA A 456 -13.47 -24.35 29.50
CA ALA A 456 -14.00 -24.39 30.84
C ALA A 456 -13.68 -23.10 31.60
N ALA A 457 -14.70 -22.45 32.16
CA ALA A 457 -14.61 -21.16 32.84
C ALA A 457 -13.51 -21.08 33.92
N HIS A 458 -13.20 -22.20 34.57
CA HIS A 458 -12.12 -22.30 35.56
C HIS A 458 -10.73 -21.88 35.01
N GLN A 459 -10.53 -21.95 33.69
CA GLN A 459 -9.30 -21.51 33.01
C GLN A 459 -9.14 -19.98 32.99
N PHE A 460 -10.17 -19.20 33.32
CA PHE A 460 -10.12 -17.73 33.37
C PHE A 460 -10.08 -17.18 34.79
N VAL A 461 -10.11 -18.06 35.80
CA VAL A 461 -10.23 -17.62 37.19
C VAL A 461 -8.93 -16.99 37.67
N ILE A 462 -9.07 -15.75 38.12
CA ILE A 462 -8.12 -15.01 38.93
C ILE A 462 -8.91 -14.03 39.80
N ARG A 463 -8.45 -13.78 41.03
CA ARG A 463 -9.13 -12.87 41.96
C ARG A 463 -9.49 -11.51 41.36
N ARG A 464 -8.58 -10.91 40.60
CA ARG A 464 -8.76 -9.59 39.97
C ARG A 464 -10.00 -9.50 39.07
N HIS A 465 -10.32 -10.57 38.34
CA HIS A 465 -11.37 -10.55 37.31
C HIS A 465 -12.54 -11.50 37.60
N SER A 466 -12.61 -12.03 38.83
CA SER A 466 -13.60 -13.06 39.18
C SER A 466 -15.03 -12.56 39.11
N ALA A 467 -15.31 -11.32 39.51
CA ALA A 467 -16.65 -10.72 39.40
C ALA A 467 -17.12 -10.65 37.94
N THR A 468 -16.29 -10.08 37.06
CA THR A 468 -16.57 -9.98 35.62
C THR A 468 -16.74 -11.33 34.95
N LEU A 469 -15.91 -12.31 35.30
CA LEU A 469 -16.06 -13.68 34.82
C LEU A 469 -17.44 -14.22 35.19
N LEU A 470 -17.85 -14.09 36.46
CA LEU A 470 -19.13 -14.58 36.93
C LEU A 470 -20.33 -13.87 36.27
N ASP A 471 -20.19 -12.59 35.95
CA ASP A 471 -21.21 -11.80 35.23
C ASP A 471 -21.38 -12.25 33.77
N ALA A 472 -20.30 -12.65 33.11
CA ALA A 472 -20.30 -13.03 31.71
C ALA A 472 -20.75 -14.47 31.46
N LEU A 473 -20.81 -15.31 32.50
CA LEU A 473 -21.15 -16.72 32.35
C LEU A 473 -22.65 -16.91 32.09
N ASP A 474 -22.96 -17.64 31.02
CA ASP A 474 -24.30 -18.20 30.84
C ASP A 474 -24.47 -19.43 31.73
N TRP A 475 -24.97 -19.19 32.93
CA TRP A 475 -25.28 -20.21 33.94
C TRP A 475 -26.28 -21.27 33.44
N SER A 476 -27.00 -21.04 32.34
CA SER A 476 -27.88 -22.04 31.74
C SER A 476 -27.15 -23.12 30.95
N LEU A 477 -25.94 -22.85 30.50
CA LEU A 477 -25.13 -23.78 29.71
C LEU A 477 -24.10 -24.55 30.55
N MET A 478 -23.96 -24.20 31.84
CA MET A 478 -22.96 -24.80 32.72
C MET A 478 -23.45 -26.12 33.34
N ASN A 479 -22.75 -27.22 33.06
CA ASN A 479 -23.01 -28.51 33.69
C ASN A 479 -22.37 -28.61 35.10
N SER A 480 -22.74 -29.65 35.86
CA SER A 480 -22.30 -29.83 37.24
C SER A 480 -20.79 -30.00 37.39
N ASP A 481 -20.12 -30.66 36.44
CA ASP A 481 -18.66 -30.83 36.44
C ASP A 481 -17.91 -29.51 36.16
N SER A 482 -18.35 -28.74 35.17
CA SER A 482 -17.79 -27.42 34.83
C SER A 482 -17.94 -26.43 35.97
N PHE A 483 -19.11 -26.43 36.62
CA PHE A 483 -19.34 -25.59 37.80
C PHE A 483 -18.46 -26.00 38.97
N GLN A 484 -18.34 -27.31 39.23
CA GLN A 484 -17.51 -27.80 40.29
C GLN A 484 -16.04 -27.38 40.08
N LEU A 485 -15.52 -27.46 38.84
CA LEU A 485 -14.18 -26.98 38.51
C LEU A 485 -14.04 -25.46 38.68
N LEU A 486 -15.07 -24.68 38.34
CA LEU A 486 -15.07 -23.22 38.53
C LEU A 486 -14.98 -22.85 40.01
N VAL A 487 -15.78 -23.48 40.86
CA VAL A 487 -15.77 -23.25 42.32
C VAL A 487 -14.42 -23.62 42.91
N GLU A 488 -13.84 -24.75 42.51
CA GLU A 488 -12.51 -25.17 42.96
C GLU A 488 -11.44 -24.14 42.59
N ALA A 489 -11.46 -23.65 41.34
CA ALA A 489 -10.53 -22.62 40.91
C ALA A 489 -10.72 -21.29 41.65
N LEU A 490 -11.96 -20.86 41.91
CA LEU A 490 -12.25 -19.65 42.69
C LEU A 490 -11.77 -19.77 44.14
N ALA A 491 -11.92 -20.95 44.74
CA ALA A 491 -11.41 -21.22 46.08
C ALA A 491 -9.88 -21.14 46.13
N MET A 492 -9.20 -21.74 45.14
CA MET A 492 -7.73 -21.74 45.03
C MET A 492 -7.16 -20.32 44.83
N GLU A 493 -7.84 -19.48 44.05
CA GLU A 493 -7.43 -18.09 43.82
C GLU A 493 -7.90 -17.13 44.93
N GLY A 494 -8.54 -17.63 46.00
CA GLY A 494 -9.05 -16.79 47.09
C GLY A 494 -10.14 -15.82 46.67
N ALA A 495 -10.91 -16.18 45.64
CA ALA A 495 -11.93 -15.35 45.00
C ALA A 495 -13.35 -15.89 45.20
N ILE A 496 -13.53 -16.84 46.11
CA ILE A 496 -14.84 -17.45 46.39
C ILE A 496 -15.85 -16.43 46.92
N GLU A 497 -15.38 -15.33 47.51
CA GLU A 497 -16.19 -14.18 47.95
C GLU A 497 -16.86 -13.42 46.80
N ALA A 498 -16.41 -13.61 45.54
CA ALA A 498 -17.06 -13.04 44.37
C ALA A 498 -18.36 -13.77 43.98
N PHE A 499 -18.62 -14.94 44.56
CA PHE A 499 -19.93 -15.59 44.48
C PHE A 499 -20.89 -14.90 45.45
N ASP A 500 -21.85 -14.14 44.94
CA ASP A 500 -22.99 -13.74 45.77
C ASP A 500 -23.91 -14.94 46.05
N ASP A 501 -24.67 -14.85 47.15
CA ASP A 501 -25.59 -15.91 47.58
C ASP A 501 -26.71 -16.17 46.56
N ASP A 502 -27.13 -15.17 45.79
CA ASP A 502 -28.21 -15.27 44.81
C ASP A 502 -27.78 -16.14 43.61
N ARG A 503 -26.55 -15.97 43.12
CA ARG A 503 -25.97 -16.78 42.02
C ARG A 503 -25.73 -18.22 42.44
N LEU A 504 -25.24 -18.41 43.66
CA LEU A 504 -25.05 -19.75 44.23
C LEU A 504 -26.41 -20.46 44.35
N CYS A 505 -27.44 -19.76 44.83
CA CYS A 505 -28.80 -20.29 44.93
C CYS A 505 -29.39 -20.67 43.56
N LEU A 506 -29.23 -19.80 42.55
CA LEU A 506 -29.67 -20.05 41.18
C LEU A 506 -29.05 -21.31 40.58
N PHE A 507 -27.76 -21.55 40.82
CA PHE A 507 -27.10 -22.75 40.32
C PHE A 507 -27.48 -24.01 41.11
N VAL A 508 -27.47 -23.93 42.46
CA VAL A 508 -27.82 -25.07 43.33
C VAL A 508 -29.25 -25.56 43.07
N ALA A 509 -30.18 -24.66 42.73
CA ALA A 509 -31.55 -25.01 42.35
C ALA A 509 -31.66 -25.92 41.10
N ARG A 510 -30.63 -25.96 40.25
CA ARG A 510 -30.60 -26.76 39.01
C ARG A 510 -29.93 -28.12 39.17
N LEU A 511 -29.17 -28.31 40.25
CA LEU A 511 -28.49 -29.56 40.52
C LEU A 511 -29.46 -30.64 41.00
N THR A 512 -29.20 -31.89 40.63
CA THR A 512 -29.88 -32.99 41.30
C THR A 512 -29.54 -32.98 42.79
N ARG A 513 -30.43 -33.52 43.63
CA ARG A 513 -30.18 -33.63 45.08
C ARG A 513 -28.83 -34.27 45.41
N LYS A 514 -28.38 -35.23 44.58
CA LYS A 514 -27.08 -35.90 44.72
C LYS A 514 -25.90 -34.98 44.39
N GLU A 515 -25.99 -34.20 43.32
CA GLU A 515 -24.97 -33.22 42.93
C GLU A 515 -24.90 -32.05 43.92
N SER A 516 -26.06 -31.54 44.36
CA SER A 516 -26.15 -30.50 45.39
C SER A 516 -25.49 -30.95 46.71
N LEU A 517 -25.76 -32.19 47.16
CA LEU A 517 -25.09 -32.74 48.36
C LEU A 517 -23.57 -32.90 48.17
N ARG A 518 -23.12 -33.27 46.96
CA ARG A 518 -21.71 -33.43 46.63
C ARG A 518 -21.00 -32.08 46.63
N LEU A 519 -21.62 -31.08 46.02
CA LEU A 519 -21.14 -29.70 45.98
C LEU A 519 -21.09 -29.09 47.38
N HIS A 520 -22.16 -29.22 48.18
CA HIS A 520 -22.22 -28.69 49.54
C HIS A 520 -21.12 -29.28 50.43
N LYS A 521 -20.94 -30.61 50.41
CA LYS A 521 -19.83 -31.27 51.15
C LYS A 521 -18.46 -30.75 50.72
N LYS A 522 -18.27 -30.42 49.44
CA LYS A 522 -16.99 -29.92 48.92
C LYS A 522 -16.76 -28.45 49.28
N LEU A 523 -17.77 -27.60 49.15
CA LEU A 523 -17.75 -26.20 49.59
C LEU A 523 -17.48 -26.07 51.09
N SER A 524 -18.13 -26.88 51.93
CA SER A 524 -17.86 -26.89 53.38
C SER A 524 -16.42 -27.29 53.69
N ARG A 525 -15.83 -28.22 52.93
CA ARG A 525 -14.40 -28.57 53.06
C ARG A 525 -13.49 -27.42 52.65
N LEU A 526 -13.76 -26.80 51.51
CA LEU A 526 -12.97 -25.66 51.01
C LEU A 526 -13.06 -24.44 51.95
N GLN A 527 -14.23 -24.16 52.53
CA GLN A 527 -14.40 -23.13 53.57
C GLN A 527 -13.62 -23.48 54.85
N LEU A 528 -13.66 -24.73 55.31
CA LEU A 528 -12.86 -25.19 56.46
C LEU A 528 -11.36 -25.05 56.21
N GLU A 529 -10.91 -25.39 54.99
CA GLU A 529 -9.52 -25.25 54.56
C GLU A 529 -9.10 -23.78 54.45
N GLN A 530 -9.89 -22.90 53.83
CA GLN A 530 -9.62 -21.45 53.79
C GLN A 530 -9.59 -20.82 55.18
N THR A 531 -10.54 -21.18 56.05
CA THR A 531 -10.57 -20.67 57.43
C THR A 531 -9.34 -21.14 58.20
N SER A 532 -8.85 -22.35 57.92
CA SER A 532 -7.62 -22.89 58.52
C SER A 532 -6.36 -22.23 57.95
N LEU A 533 -6.31 -21.96 56.64
CA LEU A 533 -5.18 -21.32 55.96
C LEU A 533 -5.06 -19.84 56.34
N SER A 534 -6.20 -19.15 56.44
CA SER A 534 -6.28 -17.75 56.89
C SER A 534 -5.86 -17.62 58.36
N LYS A 535 -6.28 -18.56 59.22
CA LYS A 535 -5.78 -18.67 60.61
C LYS A 535 -4.27 -18.98 60.68
N ALA A 536 -3.74 -19.81 59.78
CA ALA A 536 -2.32 -20.15 59.73
C ALA A 536 -1.45 -18.98 59.21
N LEU A 537 -1.93 -18.21 58.24
CA LEU A 537 -1.25 -17.02 57.71
C LEU A 537 -1.32 -15.83 58.69
N GLN A 538 -2.43 -15.69 59.44
CA GLN A 538 -2.53 -14.74 60.55
C GLN A 538 -1.63 -15.13 61.74
N ALA A 539 -1.25 -16.40 61.85
CA ALA A 539 -0.30 -16.91 62.85
C ALA A 539 1.18 -16.75 62.44
N GLY A 540 1.51 -15.77 61.58
CA GLY A 540 2.88 -15.47 61.11
C GLY A 540 3.95 -15.44 62.22
N PRO A 541 5.24 -15.63 61.85
CA PRO A 541 6.25 -16.25 62.71
C PRO A 541 6.70 -15.34 63.85
N GLN A 542 6.00 -15.39 64.98
CA GLN A 542 6.49 -14.82 66.24
C GLN A 542 7.22 -15.83 67.13
N ASN A 543 7.30 -17.12 66.75
CA ASN A 543 7.91 -18.16 67.57
C ASN A 543 8.96 -19.02 66.84
N ALA A 544 10.01 -18.39 66.30
CA ALA A 544 11.21 -19.12 65.88
C ALA A 544 12.49 -18.26 65.94
N ARG A 545 12.82 -17.70 67.11
CA ARG A 545 14.20 -17.26 67.43
C ARG A 545 14.52 -17.45 68.92
N SER A 546 14.98 -18.64 69.29
CA SER A 546 16.10 -18.80 70.22
C SER A 546 16.67 -20.21 70.10
N ASN A 547 17.82 -20.31 69.46
CA ASN A 547 18.99 -21.09 69.88
C ASN A 547 19.90 -21.29 68.67
N GLY A 548 21.10 -20.71 68.79
CA GLY A 548 22.11 -20.77 67.77
C GLY A 548 22.74 -22.16 67.65
N SER A 549 23.23 -22.44 66.45
CA SER A 549 24.44 -23.24 66.30
C SER A 549 25.27 -22.67 65.16
N VAL A 550 26.55 -22.59 65.48
CA VAL A 550 27.70 -22.10 64.72
C VAL A 550 27.98 -23.02 63.53
N PHE A 551 28.36 -22.49 62.35
CA PHE A 551 29.40 -23.01 61.42
C PHE A 551 29.52 -22.12 60.14
N PRO A 552 30.59 -22.26 59.31
CA PRO A 552 31.64 -21.23 59.07
C PRO A 552 31.48 -20.46 57.73
N PRO A 553 32.38 -19.51 57.36
CA PRO A 553 32.14 -18.56 56.28
C PRO A 553 32.41 -19.13 54.88
N ALA A 554 31.77 -18.46 53.92
CA ALA A 554 31.67 -18.80 52.52
C ALA A 554 33.01 -18.90 51.77
N ALA A 555 33.14 -19.97 50.98
CA ALA A 555 34.05 -20.03 49.85
C ALA A 555 33.42 -19.30 48.64
N SER A 556 34.14 -18.30 48.15
CA SER A 556 33.84 -17.51 46.97
C SER A 556 34.19 -18.30 45.71
N LEU A 557 33.17 -18.69 44.94
CA LEU A 557 33.33 -19.25 43.60
C LEU A 557 33.29 -18.13 42.57
N VAL A 558 34.48 -17.86 42.04
CA VAL A 558 34.79 -17.06 40.87
C VAL A 558 34.17 -17.70 39.63
N LEU A 559 33.37 -16.93 38.89
CA LEU A 559 33.11 -17.19 37.46
C LEU A 559 33.47 -15.92 36.69
N LYS A 560 34.73 -15.88 36.23
CA LYS A 560 35.14 -15.09 35.07
C LYS A 560 34.92 -15.97 33.85
N ASN A 561 34.22 -15.46 32.84
CA ASN A 561 34.48 -15.79 31.45
C ASN A 561 33.97 -14.62 30.59
N SER A 562 34.92 -13.81 30.14
CA SER A 562 34.77 -12.86 29.04
C SER A 562 35.23 -13.56 27.75
N PRO A 563 34.64 -13.24 26.58
CA PRO A 563 35.06 -13.81 25.29
C PRO A 563 36.35 -13.15 24.78
N PRO A 564 37.12 -13.80 23.88
CA PRO A 564 38.35 -13.22 23.35
C PRO A 564 38.05 -12.21 22.24
N GLN A 565 38.68 -11.04 22.35
CA GLN A 565 38.95 -10.14 21.23
C GLN A 565 40.02 -10.77 20.33
N VAL A 566 39.78 -10.72 19.03
CA VAL A 566 40.78 -10.91 17.98
C VAL A 566 41.03 -9.52 17.38
N ASP A 567 42.29 -9.09 17.34
CA ASP A 567 42.95 -8.28 16.30
C ASP A 567 44.34 -7.84 16.80
N PRO A 568 45.31 -7.50 15.92
CA PRO A 568 45.19 -7.17 14.49
C PRO A 568 45.78 -8.19 13.50
#